data_AF-A0A356I8X3-F1
#
_entry.id   AF-A0A356I8X3-F1
#
_cell.length_a   1.000
_cell.length_b   1.000
_cell.length_c   1.000
_cell.angle_alpha   90.00
_cell.angle_beta   90.00
_cell.angle_gamma   90.00
#
_symmetry.space_group_name_H-M   'P 1'
#
loop_
_entity.id
_entity.type
_entity.pdbx_description
1 polymer ?
#
loop_
_entity_poly.entity_id
_entity_poly.type
_entity_poly.pdbx_seq_one_letter_code
_entity_poly.pdbx_strand_id
1 'polypeptide(L)' 'QESRDLVVHNLTHYITPYNIFEGSYRLFQTVEYWPEGTTFVSVVDPGVGSKRKSVVALTNK' A
#
# COMPACT_ATOMS: atom_id res chain seq x y z
N GLN A 1 2.47 8.32 -18.12
CA GLN A 1 3.35 9.11 -17.25
C GLN A 1 2.46 9.80 -16.24
N GLU A 2 2.73 9.57 -14.97
CA GLU A 2 2.18 10.28 -13.82
C GLU A 2 2.49 11.79 -13.88
N SER A 3 1.71 12.57 -13.12
CA SER A 3 1.85 14.02 -13.05
C SER A 3 3.16 14.42 -12.38
N ARG A 4 3.80 15.50 -12.84
CA ARG A 4 5.11 15.95 -12.35
C ARG A 4 5.08 16.53 -10.93
N ASP A 5 3.91 16.95 -10.48
CA ASP A 5 3.64 17.47 -9.14
C ASP A 5 3.21 16.38 -8.14
N LEU A 6 3.13 15.12 -8.57
CA LEU A 6 2.78 14.01 -7.69
C LEU A 6 3.89 13.79 -6.65
N VAL A 7 3.55 13.99 -5.39
CA VAL A 7 4.47 13.72 -4.28
C VAL A 7 4.40 12.24 -3.92
N VAL A 8 5.56 11.56 -3.93
CA VAL A 8 5.67 10.14 -3.59
C VAL A 8 6.53 9.99 -2.33
N HIS A 9 5.97 9.32 -1.33
CA HIS A 9 6.66 9.02 -0.08
C HIS A 9 6.79 7.52 0.12
N ASN A 10 7.94 7.09 0.64
CA ASN A 10 8.15 5.69 1.02
C ASN A 10 7.69 5.47 2.46
N LEU A 11 6.79 4.51 2.66
CA LEU A 11 6.48 4.02 4.00
C LEU A 11 7.58 3.08 4.50
N THR A 12 7.83 2.00 3.77
CA THR A 12 8.94 1.07 3.98
C THR A 12 9.08 0.13 2.79
N HIS A 13 10.30 -0.37 2.55
CA HIS A 13 10.59 -1.45 1.62
C HIS A 13 11.14 -2.70 2.34
N TYR A 14 11.11 -2.71 3.67
CA TYR A 14 11.77 -3.72 4.52
C TYR A 14 10.78 -4.71 5.15
N ILE A 15 9.66 -5.00 4.49
CA ILE A 15 8.77 -6.08 4.92
C ILE A 15 9.47 -7.41 4.67
N THR A 16 9.35 -8.36 5.60
CA THR A 16 9.88 -9.72 5.40
C THR A 16 9.35 -10.28 4.08
N PRO A 17 10.20 -10.86 3.21
CA PRO A 17 9.77 -11.36 1.91
C PRO A 17 8.53 -12.25 2.02
N TYR A 18 7.53 -11.94 1.20
CA TYR A 18 6.28 -12.69 1.08
C TYR A 18 5.33 -12.63 2.29
N ASN A 19 5.67 -11.89 3.35
CA ASN A 19 4.86 -11.81 4.57
C ASN A 19 3.71 -10.79 4.43
N ILE A 20 2.57 -11.27 3.92
CA ILE A 20 1.38 -10.44 3.71
C ILE A 20 0.79 -9.85 5.00
N PHE A 21 0.97 -10.52 6.15
CA PHE A 21 0.45 -10.07 7.43
C PHE A 21 1.28 -8.90 7.98
N GLU A 22 2.60 -8.98 7.88
CA GLU A 22 3.47 -7.87 8.27
C GLU A 22 3.22 -6.64 7.40
N GLY A 23 3.06 -6.82 6.09
CA GLY A 23 2.70 -5.74 5.17
C GLY A 23 1.34 -5.09 5.49
N SER A 24 0.31 -5.89 5.80
CA SER A 24 -1.01 -5.37 6.14
C SER A 24 -0.99 -4.63 7.49
N TYR A 25 -0.29 -5.17 8.48
CA TYR A 25 -0.19 -4.53 9.79
C TYR A 25 0.57 -3.21 9.72
N ARG A 26 1.63 -3.12 8.90
CA ARG A 26 2.36 -1.87 8.68
C ARG A 26 1.49 -0.79 8.03
N LEU A 27 0.67 -1.17 7.05
CA LEU A 27 -0.29 -0.24 6.42
C LEU A 27 -1.34 0.23 7.44
N PHE A 28 -1.92 -0.71 8.20
CA PHE A 28 -2.92 -0.42 9.23
C PHE A 28 -2.39 0.56 10.28
N GLN A 29 -1.15 0.38 10.74
CA GLN A 29 -0.52 1.26 11.71
C GLN A 29 -0.32 2.68 11.20
N THR A 30 -0.19 2.91 9.90
CA THR A 30 0.13 4.23 9.36
C THR A 30 -1.08 5.00 8.84
N VAL A 31 -2.15 4.33 8.39
CA VAL A 31 -3.23 4.95 7.60
C VAL A 31 -3.85 6.16 8.29
N GLU A 32 -4.07 6.06 9.61
CA GLU A 32 -4.70 7.12 10.42
C GLU A 32 -3.87 8.39 10.55
N TYR A 33 -2.54 8.29 10.39
CA TYR A 33 -1.63 9.43 10.53
C TYR A 33 -1.49 10.26 9.26
N TRP A 34 -2.04 9.79 8.13
CA TRP A 34 -1.97 10.50 6.86
C TRP A 34 -3.21 11.38 6.63
N PRO A 35 -3.06 12.50 5.90
CA PRO A 35 -4.19 13.35 5.56
C PRO A 35 -5.20 12.61 4.68
N GLU A 36 -6.46 13.02 4.76
CA GLU A 36 -7.49 12.55 3.83
C GLU A 36 -7.09 12.89 2.38
N GLY A 37 -7.48 12.04 1.43
CA GLY A 37 -7.05 12.13 0.03
C GLY A 37 -5.72 11.45 -0.28
N THR A 38 -5.00 10.93 0.73
CA THR A 38 -3.81 10.11 0.51
C THR A 38 -4.17 8.79 -0.18
N THR A 39 -3.48 8.46 -1.26
CA THR A 39 -3.56 7.15 -1.92
C THR A 39 -2.40 6.28 -1.48
N PHE A 40 -2.68 5.17 -0.79
CA PHE A 40 -1.66 4.20 -0.43
C PHE A 40 -1.48 3.14 -1.52
N VAL A 41 -0.23 2.94 -1.93
CA VAL A 41 0.17 1.80 -2.76
C VAL A 41 0.93 0.83 -1.87
N SER A 42 0.26 -0.25 -1.45
CA SER A 42 0.85 -1.29 -0.59
C SER A 42 0.92 -2.61 -1.34
N VAL A 43 2.14 -3.08 -1.62
CA VAL A 43 2.39 -4.26 -2.45
C VAL A 43 3.27 -5.25 -1.68
N VAL A 44 2.65 -6.30 -1.17
CA VAL A 44 3.31 -7.54 -0.75
C VAL A 44 2.58 -8.68 -1.43
N ASP A 45 3.08 -9.11 -2.58
CA ASP A 45 2.35 -10.03 -3.46
C ASP A 45 3.18 -11.26 -3.86
N PRO A 46 3.13 -12.34 -3.05
CA PRO A 46 3.72 -13.62 -3.44
C PRO A 46 3.01 -14.28 -4.63
N GLY A 47 1.75 -13.90 -4.89
CA GLY A 47 0.88 -14.50 -5.90
C GLY A 47 0.85 -13.75 -7.22
N VAL A 48 1.83 -12.90 -7.50
CA VAL A 48 1.91 -12.11 -8.73
C VAL A 48 1.83 -13.02 -9.97
N GLY A 49 1.03 -12.63 -10.96
CA GLY A 49 0.79 -13.42 -12.18
C GLY A 49 -0.22 -14.57 -12.03
N SER A 50 -0.76 -14.81 -10.83
CA SER A 50 -1.85 -15.78 -10.62
C SER A 50 -3.23 -15.22 -10.98
N LYS A 51 -4.29 -16.00 -10.71
CA LYS A 51 -5.69 -15.55 -10.85
C LYS A 51 -6.14 -14.54 -9.77
N ARG A 52 -5.28 -14.23 -8.78
CA ARG A 52 -5.58 -13.27 -7.71
C ARG A 52 -5.78 -11.87 -8.32
N LYS A 53 -6.86 -11.19 -7.94
CA LYS A 53 -7.17 -9.84 -8.43
C LYS A 53 -6.47 -8.77 -7.60
N SER A 54 -6.03 -7.70 -8.27
CA SER A 54 -5.75 -6.42 -7.62
C SER A 54 -7.06 -5.74 -7.21
N VAL A 55 -7.03 -5.02 -6.10
CA VAL A 55 -8.19 -4.29 -5.58
C VAL A 55 -7.79 -2.88 -5.19
N VAL A 56 -8.77 -1.98 -5.18
CA VAL A 56 -8.67 -0.62 -4.64
C VAL A 56 -9.85 -0.44 -3.70
N ALA A 57 -9.63 0.16 -2.54
CA ALA A 57 -10.66 0.44 -1.55
C ALA A 57 -10.63 1.93 -1.17
N LEU A 58 -11.81 2.54 -1.08
CA LEU A 58 -12.00 3.84 -0.46
C LEU A 58 -12.43 3.60 0.99
N THR A 59 -11.65 4.09 1.94
CA THR A 59 -11.95 3.97 3.37
C THR A 59 -12.73 5.19 3.84
N ASN A 60 -13.60 5.00 4.83
CA ASN A 60 -14.12 6.11 5.61
C ASN A 60 -13.07 6.51 6.65
N LYS A 61 -12.97 7.80 6.93
CA LYS A 61 -12.20 8.30 8.07
C LYS A 61 -13.11 8.45 9.29
#